data_AF-X1UB39-F1
#
_entry.id   AF-X1UB39-F1
#
_cell.length_a   1.000
_cell.length_b   1.000
_cell.length_c   1.000
_cell.angle_alpha   90.00
_cell.angle_beta   90.00
_cell.angle_gamma   90.00
#
_symmetry.space_group_name_H-M   'P 1'
#
loop_
_entity.id
_entity.type
_entity.pdbx_description
1 polymer ?
#
loop_
_entity_poly.entity_id
_entity_poly.type
_entity_poly.pdbx_seq_one_letter_code
_entity_poly.pdbx_strand_id
1 'polypeptide(L)'
;TFLNLMENPACSVVFLDIPSFELRCIARLIHPDDPNASPYEKDVVHYTNLVRSYFHGKFEKQFITTIYYVIEEFDNTPGRKKGIRTVPPLPVEKTEETEK
;
A
#
# COMPACT_ATOMS: atom_id res chain seq x y z
N THR A 1 13.41 1.22 0.78
CA THR A 1 13.74 2.38 -0.09
C THR A 1 12.89 2.28 -1.36
N PHE A 2 12.82 3.32 -2.19
CA PHE A 2 12.10 3.22 -3.46
C PHE A 2 12.71 2.16 -4.40
N LEU A 3 14.04 2.00 -4.39
CA LEU A 3 14.73 0.96 -5.15
C LEU A 3 14.28 -0.45 -4.74
N ASN A 4 14.12 -0.70 -3.44
CA ASN A 4 13.63 -2.00 -2.98
C ASN A 4 12.20 -2.27 -3.45
N LEU A 5 11.34 -1.24 -3.47
CA LEU A 5 9.95 -1.36 -3.94
C LEU A 5 9.85 -1.53 -5.46
N MET A 6 10.84 -1.03 -6.22
CA MET A 6 10.94 -1.28 -7.66
C MET A 6 11.39 -2.71 -7.97
N GLU A 7 12.34 -3.25 -7.19
CA GLU A 7 12.82 -4.63 -7.33
C GLU A 7 11.76 -5.64 -6.88
N ASN A 8 11.13 -5.37 -5.73
CA ASN A 8 10.08 -6.21 -5.17
C ASN A 8 9.00 -5.31 -4.53
N PRO A 9 7.80 -5.24 -5.12
CA PRO A 9 6.74 -4.35 -4.63
C PRO A 9 6.06 -4.86 -3.35
N ALA A 10 6.34 -6.09 -2.89
CA ALA A 10 5.78 -6.59 -1.64
C ALA A 10 6.36 -5.83 -0.43
N CYS A 11 5.48 -5.28 0.41
CA CYS A 11 5.88 -4.53 1.59
C CYS A 11 4.85 -4.62 2.73
N SER A 12 5.28 -4.29 3.95
CA SER A 12 4.37 -4.10 5.08
C SER A 12 4.32 -2.63 5.51
N VAL A 13 3.13 -2.14 5.83
CA VAL A 13 2.88 -0.85 6.50
C VAL A 13 2.42 -1.16 7.92
N VAL A 14 3.16 -0.67 8.91
CA VAL A 14 2.89 -0.96 10.33
C VAL A 14 2.49 0.31 11.05
N PHE A 15 1.32 0.28 11.70
CA PHE A 15 0.83 1.34 12.58
C PHE A 15 1.22 0.99 14.01
N LEU A 16 2.03 1.83 14.63
CA LEU A 16 2.64 1.57 15.95
C LEU A 16 1.82 2.09 17.15
N ASP A 17 0.62 2.62 16.91
CA ASP A 17 -0.29 3.05 17.99
C ASP A 17 -1.06 1.86 18.60
N ILE A 18 -1.86 2.09 19.65
CA ILE A 18 -2.70 1.06 20.28
C ILE A 18 -4.19 1.37 20.02
N PRO A 19 -4.94 0.50 19.30
CA PRO A 19 -4.53 -0.78 18.73
C PRO A 19 -3.51 -0.65 17.60
N SER A 20 -2.68 -1.69 17.43
CA SER A 20 -1.61 -1.76 16.43
C SER A 20 -2.02 -2.70 15.30
N PHE A 21 -1.68 -2.31 14.07
CA PHE A 21 -1.96 -3.11 12.88
C PHE A 21 -0.76 -3.20 11.95
N GLU A 22 -0.58 -4.36 11.33
CA GLU A 22 0.27 -4.57 10.16
C GLU A 22 -0.62 -4.78 8.93
N LEU A 23 -0.40 -3.97 7.89
CA LEU A 23 -0.96 -4.18 6.57
C LEU A 23 0.12 -4.77 5.68
N ARG A 24 -0.16 -5.90 5.03
CA ARG A 24 0.67 -6.38 3.93
C ARG A 24 0.09 -5.85 2.63
N CYS A 25 0.98 -5.32 1.79
CA CYS A 25 0.62 -4.58 0.61
C CYS A 25 1.49 -4.95 -0.59
N ILE A 26 0.96 -4.69 -1.78
CA ILE A 26 1.74 -4.54 -3.01
C ILE A 26 1.84 -3.05 -3.34
N ALA A 27 3.04 -2.51 -3.42
CA ALA A 27 3.28 -1.11 -3.70
C ALA A 27 3.35 -0.84 -5.21
N ARG A 28 2.72 0.26 -5.64
CA ARG A 28 2.86 0.84 -6.98
C ARG A 28 3.44 2.25 -6.83
N LEU A 29 4.68 2.41 -7.27
CA LEU A 29 5.37 3.69 -7.34
C LEU A 29 5.04 4.38 -8.66
N ILE A 30 4.59 5.64 -8.62
CA ILE A 30 4.19 6.41 -9.81
C ILE A 30 5.04 7.68 -9.86
N HIS A 31 5.87 7.78 -10.88
CA HIS A 31 6.62 9.02 -11.17
C HIS A 31 5.67 10.07 -11.76
N PRO A 32 5.81 11.37 -11.43
CA PRO A 32 4.96 12.42 -12.03
C PRO A 32 4.98 12.46 -13.56
N ASP A 33 6.13 12.12 -14.13
CA ASP A 33 6.34 12.06 -15.59
C ASP A 33 6.21 10.64 -16.17
N ASP A 34 5.59 9.68 -15.46
CA ASP A 34 5.37 8.32 -15.97
C ASP A 34 4.42 8.38 -17.20
N PRO A 35 4.92 8.09 -18.42
CA PRO A 35 4.09 8.20 -19.63
C PRO A 35 2.98 7.14 -19.67
N ASN A 36 3.13 6.06 -18.91
CA ASN A 36 2.21 4.92 -18.89
C ASN A 36 1.20 5.02 -17.73
N ALA A 37 1.28 6.05 -16.89
CA ALA A 37 0.31 6.26 -15.83
C ALA A 37 -1.08 6.54 -16.41
N SER A 38 -2.07 5.81 -15.91
CA SER A 38 -3.49 6.02 -16.20
C SER A 38 -3.95 7.41 -15.74
N PRO A 39 -5.07 7.93 -16.27
CA PRO A 39 -5.64 9.20 -15.79
C PRO A 39 -5.86 9.22 -14.28
N TYR A 40 -6.35 8.13 -13.70
CA TYR A 40 -6.53 7.99 -12.26
C TYR A 40 -5.21 8.08 -11.49
N GLU A 41 -4.16 7.39 -11.94
CA GLU A 41 -2.84 7.47 -11.31
C GLU A 41 -2.26 8.89 -11.36
N LYS A 42 -2.47 9.61 -12.47
CA LYS A 42 -2.07 11.02 -12.60
C LYS A 42 -2.80 11.92 -11.62
N ASP A 43 -4.10 11.72 -11.44
CA ASP A 43 -4.90 12.45 -10.45
C ASP A 43 -4.44 12.17 -9.02
N VAL A 44 -4.11 10.91 -8.70
CA VAL A 44 -3.55 10.52 -7.40
C VAL A 44 -2.20 11.19 -7.15
N VAL A 45 -1.31 11.23 -8.14
CA VAL A 45 -0.04 11.95 -8.04
C VAL A 45 -0.27 13.45 -7.82
N HIS A 46 -1.19 14.06 -8.57
CA HIS A 46 -1.51 15.47 -8.42
C HIS A 46 -2.05 15.78 -7.03
N TYR A 47 -3.04 15.02 -6.56
CA TYR A 47 -3.69 15.22 -5.26
C TYR A 47 -2.68 15.10 -4.11
N THR A 48 -1.86 14.05 -4.08
CA THR A 48 -0.89 13.83 -3.00
C THR A 48 0.18 14.93 -2.94
N ASN A 49 0.62 15.43 -4.10
CA ASN A 49 1.53 16.57 -4.16
C ASN A 49 0.85 17.90 -3.76
N LEU A 50 -0.44 18.06 -4.03
CA LEU A 50 -1.23 19.20 -3.57
C LEU A 50 -1.35 19.18 -2.04
N VAL A 51 -1.70 18.03 -1.44
CA VAL A 51 -1.75 17.85 0.02
C VAL A 51 -0.40 18.18 0.64
N ARG A 52 0.70 17.67 0.07
CA ARG A 52 2.05 17.99 0.55
C ARG A 52 2.33 19.50 0.48
N SER A 53 1.97 20.15 -0.62
CA SER A 53 2.19 21.59 -0.81
C SER A 53 1.34 22.43 0.13
N TYR A 54 0.12 21.96 0.45
CA TYR A 54 -0.74 22.59 1.44
C TYR A 54 -0.11 22.59 2.84
N PHE A 55 0.44 21.45 3.28
CA PHE A 55 1.04 21.32 4.61
C PHE A 55 2.47 21.88 4.73
N HIS A 56 3.22 21.95 3.63
CA HIS A 56 4.65 22.29 3.67
C HIS A 56 5.07 23.45 2.76
N GLY A 57 4.11 24.15 2.15
CA GLY A 57 4.37 25.24 1.20
C GLY A 57 4.66 24.76 -0.22
N LYS A 58 4.84 25.71 -1.14
CA LYS A 58 5.03 25.40 -2.57
C LYS A 58 6.38 24.73 -2.83
N PHE A 59 6.37 23.65 -3.61
CA PHE A 59 7.57 23.02 -4.16
C PHE A 59 7.70 23.30 -5.65
N GLU A 60 8.94 23.40 -6.13
CA GLU A 60 9.25 23.58 -7.56
C GLU A 60 9.16 22.29 -8.37
N LYS A 61 9.06 21.14 -7.69
CA LYS A 61 8.96 19.81 -8.31
C LYS A 61 7.80 19.01 -7.72
N GLN A 62 7.33 18.05 -8.50
CA GLN A 62 6.44 17.00 -8.03
C GLN A 62 7.26 15.81 -7.52
N PHE A 63 6.70 15.06 -6.58
CA PHE A 63 7.31 13.89 -5.96
C PHE A 63 6.62 12.61 -6.42
N ILE A 64 7.38 11.51 -6.43
CA ILE A 64 6.86 10.16 -6.65
C ILE A 64 5.79 9.86 -5.63
N THR A 65 4.67 9.31 -6.09
CA THR A 65 3.55 8.87 -5.25
C THR A 65 3.55 7.36 -5.14
N THR A 66 3.17 6.83 -3.98
CA THR A 66 3.05 5.37 -3.76
C THR A 66 1.60 5.03 -3.47
N ILE A 67 1.04 4.09 -4.23
CA ILE A 67 -0.23 3.44 -3.91
C ILE A 67 0.10 2.11 -3.25
N TYR A 68 -0.51 1.84 -2.09
CA TYR A 68 -0.38 0.57 -1.39
C TYR A 68 -1.69 -0.23 -1.55
N TYR A 69 -1.66 -1.28 -2.36
CA TYR A 69 -2.78 -2.21 -2.47
C TYR A 69 -2.74 -3.17 -1.29
N VAL A 70 -3.64 -3.00 -0.33
CA VAL A 70 -3.74 -3.83 0.88
C VAL A 70 -4.25 -5.22 0.48
N ILE A 71 -3.49 -6.26 0.81
CA ILE A 71 -3.83 -7.67 0.54
C ILE A 71 -4.18 -8.45 1.81
N GLU A 72 -3.59 -8.06 2.95
CA GLU A 72 -3.85 -8.67 4.25
C GLU A 72 -3.73 -7.62 5.37
N GLU A 73 -4.50 -7.81 6.43
CA GLU A 73 -4.43 -7.04 7.68
C GLU A 73 -4.22 -8.00 8.85
N PHE A 74 -3.34 -7.60 9.76
CA PHE A 74 -3.02 -8.34 10.98
C PHE A 74 -3.13 -7.40 12.19
N ASP A 75 -3.86 -7.84 13.21
CA ASP A 75 -3.85 -7.20 14.53
C ASP A 75 -2.61 -7.67 15.29
N ASN A 76 -1.64 -6.77 15.44
CA ASN A 76 -0.40 -6.96 16.18
C ASN A 76 -0.38 -6.14 17.48
N THR A 77 -1.55 -5.78 18.02
CA THR A 77 -1.70 -5.05 19.29
C THR A 77 -0.99 -5.78 20.44
N PRO A 78 0.05 -5.17 21.06
CA PRO A 78 0.78 -5.78 22.15
C PRO A 78 -0.13 -6.24 23.30
N GLY A 79 0.11 -7.45 23.81
CA GLY A 79 -0.65 -8.00 24.94
C GLY A 79 -2.05 -8.54 24.60
N ARG A 80 -2.61 -8.28 23.41
CA ARG A 80 -3.94 -8.77 23.01
C ARG A 80 -3.89 -9.76 21.85
N LYS A 81 -3.18 -9.42 20.77
CA LYS A 81 -3.11 -10.21 19.54
C LYS A 81 -1.65 -10.27 19.06
N LYS A 82 -1.23 -11.43 18.56
CA LYS A 82 0.15 -11.71 18.16
C LYS A 82 0.32 -11.74 16.64
N GLY A 83 -0.20 -10.71 15.95
CA GLY A 83 -0.21 -10.70 14.48
C GLY A 83 -1.25 -11.67 13.94
N ILE A 84 -2.49 -11.58 14.43
CA ILE A 84 -3.60 -12.42 13.95
C ILE A 84 -4.24 -11.73 12.75
N ARG A 85 -4.35 -12.47 11.64
CA ARG A 85 -5.03 -11.99 10.43
C ARG A 85 -6.50 -11.69 10.72
N THR A 86 -6.97 -10.51 10.36
CA THR A 86 -8.33 -10.01 10.66
C THR A 86 -9.27 -10.08 9.46
N VAL A 87 -8.72 -10.19 8.25
CA VAL A 87 -9.49 -10.30 7.00
C VAL A 87 -9.74 -11.77 6.60
N PRO A 88 -10.82 -12.06 5.83
CA PRO A 88 -11.13 -13.41 5.35
C PRO A 88 -9.99 -14.02 4.51
N PRO A 89 -9.80 -15.36 4.52
CA PRO A 89 -8.77 -16.03 3.71
C PRO A 89 -8.91 -15.64 2.23
N LEU A 90 -7.79 -15.63 1.51
CA LEU A 90 -7.84 -15.51 0.05
C LEU A 90 -8.73 -16.62 -0.52
N PRO A 91 -9.48 -16.36 -1.61
CA PRO A 91 -10.21 -17.40 -2.30
C PRO A 91 -9.29 -18.58 -2.60
N VAL A 92 -9.73 -19.79 -2.23
CA VAL A 92 -8.99 -20.99 -2.59
C VAL A 92 -9.25 -21.26 -4.07
N GLU A 93 -8.20 -21.46 -4.86
CA GLU A 93 -8.35 -21.94 -6.22
C GLU A 93 -9.06 -23.29 -6.17
N LYS A 94 -10.21 -23.41 -6.82
CA LYS A 94 -10.93 -24.68 -6.91
C LYS A 94 -10.10 -25.61 -7.80
N THR A 95 -9.21 -26.39 -7.20
CA THR A 95 -8.64 -27.56 -7.88
C THR A 95 -9.73 -28.62 -8.04
N GLU A 96 -9.78 -29.28 -9.19
CA GLU A 96 -10.82 -30.26 -9.59
C GLU A 96 -11.05 -31.40 -8.57
N GLU A 97 -10.15 -31.59 -7.62
CA GLU A 97 -10.23 -32.59 -6.55
C GLU A 97 -11.22 -32.24 -5.42
N THR A 98 -11.69 -30.99 -5.35
CA THR A 98 -12.58 -30.51 -4.27
C THR A 98 -14.08 -30.75 -4.55
N GLU A 99 -14.43 -31.35 -5.69
CA GLU A 99 -15.83 -31.62 -6.12
C GLU A 99 -16.23 -33.12 -6.05
N LYS A 100 -15.48 -33.97 -5.36
CA LYS A 100 -15.89 -35.37 -5.10
C LYS A 100 -16.34 -35.62 -3.68
#